data_AF-A0A917ABM4-F1
#
_entry.id   AF-A0A917ABM4-F1
#
_cell.length_a   1.000
_cell.length_b   1.000
_cell.length_c   1.000
_cell.angle_alpha   90.00
_cell.angle_beta   90.00
_cell.angle_gamma   90.00
#
_symmetry.space_group_name_H-M   'P 1'
#
loop_
_entity.id
_entity.type
_entity.pdbx_description
1 polymer ?
#
loop_
_entity_poly.entity_id
_entity_poly.type
_entity_poly.pdbx_seq_one_letter_code
_entity_poly.pdbx_strand_id
1 'polypeptide(L)'
;MQPVFYENTSEILGVFPIRDSDDKLLLPKYPEKLYQVDGKQVGKIHILFINSSDETVISEVPFRQGLKILSSKIVKETDIEIVIHPLIK
;
A
#
# COMPACT_ATOMS: atom_id res chain seq x y z
N MET A 1 -5.47 0.33 6.44
CA MET A 1 -4.65 -0.89 6.37
C MET A 1 -3.26 -0.62 6.92
N GLN A 2 -2.61 -1.57 7.58
CA GLN A 2 -1.25 -1.39 8.10
C GLN A 2 -0.23 -2.02 7.13
N PRO A 3 0.91 -1.36 6.87
CA PRO A 3 2.00 -1.96 6.11
C PRO A 3 2.75 -3.01 6.95
N VAL A 4 3.39 -3.94 6.26
CA VAL A 4 4.39 -4.86 6.81
C VAL A 4 5.78 -4.31 6.51
N PHE A 5 6.71 -4.41 7.46
CA PHE A 5 8.07 -3.89 7.30
C PHE A 5 9.11 -5.01 7.20
N TYR A 6 10.03 -4.85 6.26
CA TYR A 6 11.20 -5.71 6.08
C TYR A 6 12.45 -4.86 6.14
N GLU A 7 13.42 -5.25 6.98
CA GLU A 7 14.72 -4.61 7.03
C GLU A 7 15.72 -5.46 6.23
N ASN A 8 16.42 -4.83 5.30
CA ASN A 8 17.61 -5.41 4.68
C ASN A 8 18.86 -4.64 5.12
N THR A 9 20.04 -5.02 4.63
CA THR A 9 21.31 -4.40 5.02
C THR A 9 21.45 -2.91 4.68
N SER A 10 20.53 -2.33 3.91
CA SER A 10 20.66 -0.98 3.35
C SER A 10 19.47 -0.08 3.65
N GLU A 11 18.27 -0.62 3.81
CA GLU A 11 17.06 0.17 4.04
C GLU A 11 15.92 -0.67 4.65
N ILE A 12 14.93 0.04 5.18
CA ILE A 12 13.64 -0.55 5.57
C ILE A 12 12.66 -0.39 4.40
N LEU A 13 12.04 -1.50 4.00
CA LEU A 13 10.97 -1.58 3.02
C LEU A 13 9.62 -1.74 3.73
N GLY A 14 8.69 -0.82 3.49
CA GLY A 14 7.30 -0.94 3.89
C GLY A 14 6.44 -1.47 2.75
N VAL A 15 5.59 -2.46 3.02
CA VAL A 15 4.75 -3.11 2.01
C VAL A 15 3.29 -3.05 2.45
N PHE A 16 2.43 -2.45 1.63
CA PHE A 16 0.98 -2.47 1.82
C PHE A 16 0.38 -3.67 1.07
N PRO A 17 -0.04 -4.75 1.77
CA PRO A 17 -0.69 -5.87 1.12
C PRO A 17 -2.12 -5.50 0.75
N ILE A 18 -2.40 -5.40 -0.54
CA ILE A 18 -3.72 -5.09 -1.08
C ILE A 18 -4.32 -6.36 -1.67
N ARG A 19 -5.41 -6.82 -1.08
CA ARG A 19 -6.20 -7.95 -1.56
C ARG A 19 -7.39 -7.46 -2.36
N ASP A 20 -7.74 -8.20 -3.41
CA ASP A 20 -9.02 -8.02 -4.09
C ASP A 20 -10.14 -8.32 -3.10
N SER A 21 -10.77 -7.29 -2.56
CA SER A 21 -11.79 -7.40 -1.52
C SER A 21 -12.96 -6.48 -1.80
N ASP A 22 -14.12 -6.87 -1.25
CA ASP A 22 -15.34 -6.06 -1.21
C ASP A 22 -15.23 -4.91 -0.19
N ASP A 23 -14.11 -4.82 0.52
CA ASP A 23 -13.89 -3.81 1.54
C ASP A 23 -13.32 -2.52 0.96
N LYS A 24 -13.75 -1.42 1.56
CA LYS A 24 -13.13 -0.12 1.31
C LYS A 24 -11.69 -0.12 1.85
N LEU A 25 -10.76 0.30 1.01
CA LEU A 25 -9.36 0.43 1.39
C LEU A 25 -9.05 1.86 1.80
N LEU A 26 -8.38 1.99 2.94
CA LEU A 26 -7.82 3.24 3.45
C LEU A 26 -6.30 3.16 3.41
N LEU A 27 -5.72 4.00 2.55
CA LEU A 27 -4.28 4.17 2.42
C LEU A 27 -3.87 5.59 2.84
N PRO A 28 -2.71 5.78 3.48
CA PRO A 28 -2.18 7.11 3.74
C PRO A 28 -1.78 7.81 2.43
N LYS A 29 -1.94 9.13 2.37
CA LYS A 29 -1.52 9.92 1.21
C LYS A 29 -0.01 10.09 1.10
N TYR A 30 0.70 10.12 2.24
CA TYR A 30 2.15 10.28 2.32
C TYR A 30 2.77 9.28 3.31
N PRO A 31 2.71 7.96 3.04
CA PRO A 31 3.23 6.95 3.96
C PRO A 31 4.71 7.15 4.31
N GLU A 32 5.51 7.69 3.39
CA GLU A 32 6.93 7.97 3.58
C GLU A 32 7.23 8.95 4.73
N LYS A 33 6.23 9.75 5.12
CA LYS A 33 6.32 10.69 6.24
C LYS A 33 5.78 10.12 7.55
N LEU A 34 5.10 8.98 7.50
CA LEU A 34 4.34 8.43 8.62
C LEU A 34 5.07 7.31 9.35
N TYR A 35 5.87 6.51 8.65
CA TYR A 35 6.41 5.28 9.21
C TYR A 35 7.91 5.37 9.52
N GLN A 36 8.26 4.86 10.70
CA GLN A 36 9.61 4.63 11.17
C GLN A 36 9.65 3.28 11.89
N VAL A 37 10.76 2.56 11.77
CA VAL A 37 11.01 1.31 12.49
C VAL A 37 12.30 1.50 13.29
N ASP A 38 12.22 1.32 14.61
CA ASP A 38 13.35 1.51 15.53
C ASP A 38 14.07 2.87 15.35
N GLY A 39 13.29 3.92 15.11
CA GLY A 39 13.80 5.30 14.90
C GLY A 39 14.44 5.54 13.53
N LYS A 40 14.50 4.54 12.65
CA LYS A 40 14.95 4.68 11.26
C LYS A 40 13.76 4.94 10.34
N GLN A 41 13.93 5.85 9.39
CA GLN A 41 12.90 6.10 8.36
C GLN A 41 12.78 4.92 7.40
N VAL A 42 11.56 4.67 6.94
CA VAL A 42 11.26 3.69 5.90
C VAL A 42 11.73 4.25 4.55
N GLY A 43 12.73 3.61 3.95
CA GLY A 43 13.39 4.10 2.73
C GLY A 43 12.58 3.87 1.46
N LYS A 44 11.84 2.75 1.41
CA LYS A 44 10.96 2.41 0.27
C LYS A 44 9.60 1.96 0.76
N ILE A 45 8.57 2.34 0.01
CA ILE A 45 7.20 1.94 0.30
C ILE A 45 6.55 1.42 -0.98
N HIS A 46 6.08 0.19 -0.92
CA HIS A 46 5.50 -0.55 -2.03
C HIS A 46 4.06 -0.98 -1.72
N ILE A 47 3.30 -1.26 -2.77
CA ILE A 47 2.02 -1.94 -2.73
C ILE A 47 2.22 -3.33 -3.29
N LEU A 48 1.74 -4.33 -2.56
CA LEU A 48 1.74 -5.73 -2.95
C LEU A 48 0.32 -6.14 -3.28
N PHE A 49 0.01 -6.32 -4.56
CA PHE A 49 -1.27 -6.81 -5.02
C PHE A 49 -1.33 -8.33 -4.86
N ILE A 50 -2.33 -8.81 -4.15
CA ILE A 50 -2.52 -10.22 -3.80
C ILE A 50 -3.86 -10.68 -4.34
N ASN A 51 -3.86 -11.80 -5.06
CA ASN A 51 -5.08 -12.47 -5.46
C ASN A 51 -5.69 -13.14 -4.23
N SER A 52 -6.88 -12.70 -3.84
CA SER A 52 -7.56 -13.20 -2.64
C SER A 52 -8.02 -14.65 -2.75
N SER A 53 -8.13 -15.20 -3.97
CA SER A 53 -8.61 -16.57 -4.18
C SER A 53 -7.56 -17.64 -3.86
N ASP A 54 -6.29 -17.36 -4.13
CA ASP A 54 -5.18 -18.31 -3.99
C ASP A 54 -4.00 -17.75 -3.17
N GLU A 55 -4.16 -16.56 -2.59
CA GLU A 55 -3.13 -15.81 -1.83
C GLU A 55 -1.82 -15.60 -2.61
N THR A 56 -1.86 -15.64 -3.95
CA THR A 56 -0.68 -15.40 -4.78
C THR A 56 -0.39 -13.93 -4.95
N VAL A 57 0.90 -13.58 -4.96
CA VAL A 57 1.34 -12.22 -5.30
C VAL A 57 1.17 -12.01 -6.80
N ILE A 58 0.31 -11.07 -7.17
CA ILE A 58 0.10 -10.65 -8.55
C ILE A 58 1.23 -9.71 -8.99
N SER A 59 1.53 -8.71 -8.14
CA SER A 59 2.51 -7.68 -8.47
C SER A 59 2.96 -6.94 -7.22
N GLU A 60 4.23 -6.52 -7.23
CA GLU A 60 4.78 -5.59 -6.26
C GLU A 60 5.25 -4.33 -6.99
N VAL A 61 4.73 -3.17 -6.60
CA VAL A 61 5.07 -1.89 -7.25
C VAL A 61 5.33 -0.79 -6.22
N PRO A 62 6.14 0.22 -6.54
CA PRO A 62 6.27 1.41 -5.70
C PRO A 62 4.91 2.03 -5.37
N PHE A 63 4.73 2.52 -4.15
CA PHE A 63 3.45 3.00 -3.63
C PHE A 63 2.77 4.03 -4.56
N ARG A 64 3.53 5.00 -5.06
CA ARG A 64 3.02 6.02 -6.00
C ARG A 64 2.56 5.44 -7.33
N GLN A 65 3.21 4.38 -7.81
CA GLN A 65 2.80 3.68 -9.02
C GLN A 65 1.56 2.82 -8.77
N GLY A 66 1.48 2.13 -7.62
CA GLY A 66 0.29 1.40 -7.22
C GLY A 66 -0.94 2.30 -7.08
N LEU A 67 -0.79 3.51 -6.53
CA LEU A 67 -1.87 4.51 -6.51
C LEU A 67 -2.32 4.94 -7.91
N LYS A 68 -1.41 5.05 -8.88
CA LYS A 68 -1.77 5.34 -10.28
C LYS A 68 -2.58 4.20 -10.89
N ILE A 69 -2.20 2.95 -10.62
CA ILE A 69 -2.95 1.77 -11.06
C ILE A 69 -4.36 1.78 -10.46
N LEU A 70 -4.49 2.15 -9.19
CA LEU A 70 -5.75 2.22 -8.45
C LEU A 70 -6.57 3.49 -8.71
N SER A 71 -6.08 4.43 -9.53
CA SER A 71 -6.66 5.77 -9.68
C SER A 71 -8.14 5.77 -10.06
N SER A 72 -8.57 4.84 -10.92
CA SER A 72 -9.98 4.69 -11.34
C SER A 72 -10.91 4.20 -10.22
N LYS A 73 -10.35 3.70 -9.11
CA LYS A 73 -11.06 3.20 -7.94
C LYS A 73 -10.95 4.17 -6.75
N ILE A 74 -10.20 5.27 -6.87
CA ILE A 74 -10.13 6.29 -5.81
C ILE A 74 -11.46 7.05 -5.77
N VAL A 75 -12.07 7.09 -4.59
CA VAL A 75 -13.40 7.68 -4.39
C VAL A 75 -13.32 8.97 -3.60
N LYS A 76 -12.33 9.09 -2.73
CA LYS A 76 -12.06 10.31 -1.99
C LYS A 76 -10.58 10.39 -1.68
N GLU A 77 -10.03 11.57 -1.83
CA GLU A 77 -8.68 11.91 -1.38
C GLU A 77 -8.77 13.12 -0.46
N THR A 78 -8.13 13.05 0.69
CA THR A 78 -7.98 14.17 1.62
C THR A 78 -6.51 14.57 1.71
N ASP A 79 -6.14 15.40 2.68
CA ASP A 79 -4.75 15.76 2.91
C ASP A 79 -3.93 14.63 3.54
N ILE A 80 -4.58 13.65 4.17
CA ILE A 80 -3.90 12.58 4.94
C ILE A 80 -4.20 11.18 4.41
N GLU A 81 -5.34 10.96 3.77
CA GLU A 81 -5.81 9.63 3.38
C GLU A 81 -6.35 9.58 1.96
N ILE A 82 -6.28 8.38 1.38
CA ILE A 82 -6.84 8.00 0.10
C ILE A 82 -7.82 6.86 0.37
N VAL A 83 -9.06 7.09 -0.03
CA VAL A 83 -10.15 6.13 0.02
C VAL A 83 -10.29 5.47 -1.34
N ILE A 84 -10.13 4.16 -1.38
CA ILE A 84 -10.28 3.35 -2.59
C ILE A 84 -11.53 2.46 -2.42
N HIS A 85 -12.38 2.43 -3.45
CA HIS A 85 -13.52 1.54 -3.52
C HIS A 85 -13.08 0.07 -3.53
N PRO A 86 -14.01 -0.86 -3.26
CA PRO A 86 -13.79 -2.27 -3.44
C PRO A 86 -13.09 -2.61 -4.77
N LEU A 87 -12.11 -3.52 -4.69
CA LEU A 87 -11.29 -3.89 -5.83
C LEU A 87 -11.94 -5.00 -6.68
N ILE A 88 -12.94 -5.67 -6.13
CA ILE A 88 -13.80 -6.60 -6.86
C ILE A 88 -14.79 -5.79 -7.72
N LYS A 89 -15.19 -6.36 -8.86
CA LYS A 89 -16.08 -5.74 -9.84
C LYS A 89 -17.54 -6.06 -9.54
#